data_AF-H6V8S3-F1
#
_entry.id   AF-H6V8S3-F1
#
_cell.length_a   1.000
_cell.length_b   1.000
_cell.length_c   1.000
_cell.angle_alpha   90.00
_cell.angle_beta   90.00
_cell.angle_gamma   90.00
#
_symmetry.space_group_name_H-M   'P 1'
#
loop_
_entity.id
_entity.type
_entity.pdbx_description
1 polymer ?
#
loop_
_entity_poly.entity_id
_entity_poly.type
_entity_poly.pdbx_seq_one_letter_code
_entity_poly.pdbx_strand_id
1 'polypeptide(L)'
;SVHPFCGGGHPTDVRITTRYKDSNFVESLYAVIHETGHALYEQGRPHALGDLPVSESLTMGIHESQSLFWERMIAQSKPFCQHYFETIRAAFPDNLQHASVDSFYRAINTCKPDFIRVEADEVTYPLHIILRYEIEKGLFDGSMRVDDLPETWNELMMKYLGIQPPNDALGVLQDSHWSGGAFGYFPCYTL
;
A
#
# COMPACT_ATOMS: atom_id res chain seq x y z
N SER A 1 2.05 12.52 -6.53
CA SER A 1 3.44 12.04 -6.56
C SER A 1 3.48 10.78 -7.42
N VAL A 2 4.66 10.39 -7.96
CA VAL A 2 4.80 9.10 -8.67
C VAL A 2 4.54 7.92 -7.73
N HIS A 3 4.93 8.08 -6.46
CA HIS A 3 4.62 7.18 -5.35
C HIS A 3 3.85 7.97 -4.29
N PRO A 4 2.60 7.60 -3.95
CA PRO A 4 1.87 8.15 -2.82
C PRO A 4 2.70 8.11 -1.53
N PHE A 5 2.54 9.13 -0.70
CA PHE A 5 3.15 9.19 0.63
C PHE A 5 2.43 10.23 1.49
N CYS A 6 2.54 10.03 2.80
CA CYS A 6 2.17 10.97 3.85
C CYS A 6 3.44 11.56 4.46
N GLY A 7 3.45 12.87 4.66
CA GLY A 7 4.56 13.58 5.29
C GLY A 7 4.08 14.89 5.88
N GLY A 8 5.01 15.73 6.33
CA GLY A 8 4.67 16.96 7.03
C GLY A 8 5.77 17.38 7.97
N GLY A 9 5.77 18.65 8.38
CA GLY A 9 6.72 19.16 9.35
C GLY A 9 6.26 19.03 10.79
N HIS A 10 4.95 18.88 11.02
CA HIS A 10 4.33 18.96 12.34
C HIS A 10 2.93 18.30 12.31
N PRO A 11 2.38 17.81 13.43
CA PRO A 11 0.99 17.33 13.53
C PRO A 11 -0.09 18.28 13.01
N THR A 12 0.21 19.57 12.87
CA THR A 12 -0.70 20.61 12.33
C THR A 12 -0.44 20.95 10.85
N ASP A 13 0.60 20.39 10.23
CA ASP A 13 0.88 20.48 8.79
C ASP A 13 1.26 19.08 8.29
N VAL A 14 0.23 18.27 8.08
CA VAL A 14 0.31 16.91 7.55
C VAL A 14 -0.25 16.90 6.15
N ARG A 15 0.56 16.45 5.19
CA ARG A 15 0.27 16.49 3.75
C ARG A 15 0.32 15.08 3.20
N ILE A 16 -0.64 14.78 2.34
CA ILE A 16 -0.68 13.52 1.62
C ILE A 16 -0.51 13.78 0.13
N THR A 17 0.04 12.80 -0.56
CA THR A 17 0.09 12.81 -2.02
C THR A 17 -0.53 11.52 -2.56
N THR A 18 -1.13 11.59 -3.74
CA THR A 18 -1.67 10.42 -4.43
C THR A 18 -1.20 10.38 -5.89
N ARG A 19 -1.58 9.31 -6.59
CA ARG A 19 -1.43 9.11 -8.03
C ARG A 19 -2.78 8.75 -8.63
N TYR A 20 -3.19 9.50 -9.65
CA TYR A 20 -4.42 9.23 -10.40
C TYR A 20 -4.14 8.32 -11.59
N LYS A 21 -5.05 7.37 -11.85
CA LYS A 21 -4.99 6.46 -12.99
C LYS A 21 -6.34 6.42 -13.69
N ASP A 22 -6.37 6.88 -14.94
CA ASP A 22 -7.62 7.00 -15.71
C ASP A 22 -8.30 5.66 -15.97
N SER A 23 -7.52 4.57 -15.99
CA SER A 23 -8.04 3.22 -16.24
C SER A 23 -8.62 2.54 -15.00
N ASN A 24 -8.33 3.03 -13.78
CA ASN A 24 -8.79 2.41 -12.55
C ASN A 24 -8.86 3.43 -11.39
N PHE A 25 -10.03 4.00 -11.17
CA PHE A 25 -10.23 4.99 -10.11
C PHE A 25 -10.08 4.40 -8.69
N VAL A 26 -10.30 3.09 -8.52
CA VAL A 26 -10.28 2.42 -7.22
C VAL A 26 -8.87 2.46 -6.63
N GLU A 27 -7.84 2.28 -7.48
CA GLU A 27 -6.43 2.40 -7.07
C GLU A 27 -6.14 3.77 -6.48
N SER A 28 -6.58 4.83 -7.16
CA SER A 28 -6.38 6.21 -6.70
C SER A 28 -7.17 6.54 -5.44
N LEU A 29 -8.40 6.04 -5.34
CA LEU A 29 -9.24 6.19 -4.16
C LEU A 29 -8.58 5.57 -2.93
N TYR A 30 -8.13 4.32 -3.05
CA TYR A 30 -7.49 3.60 -1.94
C TYR A 30 -6.13 4.15 -1.59
N ALA A 31 -5.34 4.60 -2.57
CA ALA A 31 -4.11 5.34 -2.28
C ALA A 31 -4.40 6.61 -1.45
N VAL A 32 -5.44 7.39 -1.78
CA VAL A 32 -5.81 8.57 -0.97
C VAL A 32 -6.22 8.16 0.45
N ILE A 33 -7.05 7.13 0.58
CA ILE A 33 -7.54 6.68 1.90
C ILE A 33 -6.39 6.12 2.75
N HIS A 34 -5.48 5.37 2.14
CA HIS A 34 -4.28 4.84 2.78
C HIS A 34 -3.44 5.97 3.40
N GLU A 35 -3.04 6.96 2.59
CA GLU A 35 -2.25 8.09 3.08
C GLU A 35 -3.05 8.94 4.07
N THR A 36 -4.38 9.00 3.94
CA THR A 36 -5.25 9.65 4.93
C THR A 36 -5.20 8.94 6.27
N GLY A 37 -5.12 7.61 6.31
CA GLY A 37 -4.99 6.86 7.56
C GLY A 37 -3.69 7.17 8.30
N HIS A 38 -2.58 7.28 7.56
CA HIS A 38 -1.33 7.83 8.09
C HIS A 38 -1.50 9.25 8.63
N ALA A 39 -2.14 10.12 7.84
CA ALA A 39 -2.31 11.52 8.22
C ALA A 39 -3.18 11.68 9.47
N LEU A 40 -4.23 10.87 9.62
CA LEU A 40 -5.09 10.87 10.80
C LEU A 40 -4.32 10.44 12.06
N TYR A 41 -3.40 9.49 11.94
CA TYR A 41 -2.53 9.12 13.05
C TYR A 41 -1.62 10.28 13.46
N GLU A 42 -0.95 10.90 12.49
CA GLU A 42 -0.07 12.05 12.70
C GLU A 42 -0.80 13.26 13.31
N GLN A 43 -2.00 13.57 12.80
CA GLN A 43 -2.85 14.64 13.32
C GLN A 43 -3.42 14.34 14.71
N GLY A 44 -3.58 13.05 15.03
CA GLY A 44 -4.07 12.56 16.31
C GLY A 44 -3.01 12.48 17.42
N ARG A 45 -1.74 12.79 17.12
CA ARG A 45 -0.65 12.80 18.11
C ARG A 45 -0.94 13.80 19.24
N PRO A 46 -0.48 13.56 20.48
CA PRO A 46 -0.86 14.36 21.64
C PRO A 46 -0.22 15.76 21.61
N HIS A 47 -0.90 16.72 20.96
CA HIS A 47 -0.46 18.12 20.81
C HIS A 47 -0.07 18.79 22.14
N ALA A 48 -0.73 18.44 23.24
CA ALA A 48 -0.44 18.99 24.56
C ALA A 48 0.96 18.65 25.08
N LEU A 49 1.59 17.60 24.55
CA LEU A 49 2.96 17.19 24.89
C LEU A 49 4.02 17.87 24.01
N GLY A 50 3.62 18.72 23.06
CA GLY A 50 4.53 19.44 22.17
C GLY A 50 5.48 18.51 21.41
N ASP A 51 6.74 18.92 21.27
CA ASP A 51 7.78 18.19 20.54
C ASP A 51 8.61 17.23 21.43
N LEU A 52 7.99 16.69 22.49
CA LEU A 52 8.65 15.66 23.31
C LEU A 52 8.72 14.33 22.55
N PRO A 53 9.77 13.49 22.74
CA PRO A 53 9.86 12.20 22.05
C PRO A 53 8.62 11.28 22.23
N VAL A 54 7.88 11.43 23.33
CA VAL A 54 6.64 10.67 23.59
C VAL A 54 5.45 11.09 22.69
N SER A 55 5.54 12.25 22.03
CA SER A 55 4.52 12.72 21.08
C SER A 55 4.79 12.28 19.64
N GLU A 56 5.91 11.59 19.38
CA GLU A 56 6.24 11.02 18.07
C GLU A 56 5.43 9.76 17.78
N SER A 57 5.30 9.42 16.50
CA SER A 57 4.72 8.15 16.07
C SER A 57 5.54 6.98 16.64
N LEU A 58 4.86 5.99 17.26
CA LEU A 58 5.54 4.94 18.00
C LEU A 58 6.48 4.05 17.16
N THR A 59 5.96 3.41 16.11
CA THR A 59 6.76 2.62 15.16
C THR A 59 6.15 2.71 13.77
N MET A 60 6.93 2.40 12.74
CA MET A 60 6.40 2.30 11.37
C MET A 60 5.33 1.22 11.22
N GLY A 61 5.43 0.10 11.94
CA GLY A 61 4.37 -0.92 11.94
C GLY A 61 3.04 -0.39 12.48
N ILE A 62 3.07 0.37 13.60
CA ILE A 62 1.85 1.03 14.09
C ILE A 62 1.37 2.09 13.10
N HIS A 63 2.29 2.86 12.50
CA HIS A 63 1.94 3.88 11.52
C HIS A 63 1.24 3.28 10.29
N GLU A 64 1.72 2.13 9.82
CA GLU A 64 1.16 1.34 8.71
C GLU A 64 -0.13 0.63 9.08
N SER A 65 -0.28 0.20 10.34
CA SER A 65 -1.55 -0.35 10.81
C SER A 65 -2.70 0.65 10.64
N GLN A 66 -2.43 1.95 10.78
CA GLN A 66 -3.45 2.98 10.63
C GLN A 66 -3.83 3.20 9.16
N SER A 67 -2.87 3.26 8.24
CA SER A 67 -3.16 3.37 6.80
C SER A 67 -3.96 2.16 6.29
N LEU A 68 -3.49 0.94 6.60
CA LEU A 68 -4.15 -0.30 6.20
C LEU A 68 -5.50 -0.49 6.89
N PHE A 69 -5.68 -0.03 8.13
CA PHE A 69 -7.00 -0.05 8.78
C PHE A 69 -8.02 0.76 7.99
N TRP A 70 -7.68 2.00 7.62
CA TRP A 70 -8.60 2.84 6.83
C TRP A 70 -8.81 2.31 5.41
N GLU A 71 -7.75 1.84 4.74
CA GLU A 71 -7.83 1.34 3.37
C GLU A 71 -8.55 -0.02 3.30
N ARG A 72 -8.05 -1.03 4.02
CA ARG A 72 -8.48 -2.43 3.90
C ARG A 72 -9.67 -2.71 4.79
N MET A 73 -9.59 -2.36 6.08
CA MET A 73 -10.63 -2.73 7.05
C MET A 73 -11.88 -1.85 6.91
N ILE A 74 -11.72 -0.57 6.59
CA ILE A 74 -12.84 0.36 6.41
C ILE A 74 -13.26 0.46 4.95
N ALA A 75 -12.41 0.96 4.04
CA ALA A 75 -12.84 1.32 2.69
C ALA A 75 -13.22 0.13 1.80
N GLN A 76 -12.61 -1.03 2.01
CA GLN A 76 -12.96 -2.25 1.26
C GLN A 76 -14.12 -3.04 1.88
N SER A 77 -14.65 -2.58 3.03
CA SER A 77 -15.76 -3.23 3.71
C SER A 77 -17.10 -3.05 3.01
N LYS A 78 -18.01 -4.01 3.23
CA LYS A 78 -19.38 -3.92 2.71
C LYS A 78 -20.14 -2.69 3.22
N PRO A 79 -20.07 -2.31 4.52
CA PRO A 79 -20.72 -1.09 5.01
C PRO A 79 -20.23 0.19 4.31
N PHE A 80 -18.92 0.31 4.05
CA PHE A 80 -18.39 1.46 3.32
C PHE A 80 -18.94 1.51 1.88
N CYS A 81 -18.93 0.37 1.18
CA CYS A 81 -19.51 0.27 -0.15
C CYS A 81 -21.00 0.68 -0.13
N GLN A 82 -21.78 0.18 0.83
CA GLN A 82 -23.20 0.55 0.96
C GLN A 82 -23.43 2.03 1.18
N HIS A 83 -22.57 2.68 1.97
CA HIS A 83 -22.70 4.10 2.25
C HIS A 83 -22.30 4.97 1.04
N TYR A 84 -21.19 4.65 0.37
CA TYR A 84 -20.61 5.52 -0.65
C TYR A 84 -20.92 5.14 -2.10
N PHE A 85 -21.48 3.95 -2.37
CA PHE A 85 -21.69 3.47 -3.74
C PHE A 85 -22.50 4.45 -4.60
N GLU A 86 -23.56 5.06 -4.05
CA GLU A 86 -24.35 6.05 -4.79
C GLU A 86 -23.58 7.31 -5.14
N THR A 87 -22.69 7.76 -4.25
CA THR A 87 -21.80 8.91 -4.51
C THR A 87 -20.80 8.56 -5.60
N ILE A 88 -20.20 7.37 -5.54
CA ILE A 88 -19.25 6.86 -6.54
C ILE A 88 -19.94 6.69 -7.90
N ARG A 89 -21.15 6.12 -7.92
CA ARG A 89 -21.95 5.92 -9.13
C ARG A 89 -22.33 7.25 -9.78
N ALA A 90 -22.65 8.28 -8.99
CA ALA A 90 -22.94 9.61 -9.51
C ALA A 90 -21.69 10.28 -10.15
N ALA A 91 -20.49 9.97 -9.66
CA ALA A 91 -19.24 10.46 -10.26
C ALA A 91 -18.85 9.72 -11.55
N PHE A 92 -19.24 8.44 -11.68
CA PHE A 92 -18.94 7.59 -12.84
C PHE A 92 -20.20 6.90 -13.41
N PRO A 93 -21.20 7.68 -13.88
CA PRO A 93 -22.51 7.15 -14.24
C PRO A 93 -22.44 6.15 -15.39
N ASP A 94 -21.65 6.43 -16.43
CA ASP A 94 -21.54 5.57 -17.62
C ASP A 94 -20.89 4.21 -17.29
N ASN A 95 -19.93 4.20 -16.35
CA ASN A 95 -19.22 3.00 -15.93
C ASN A 95 -20.03 2.14 -14.95
N LEU A 96 -20.86 2.77 -14.11
CA LEU A 96 -21.52 2.10 -12.97
C LEU A 96 -23.05 2.05 -13.08
N GLN A 97 -23.65 2.50 -14.19
CA GLN A 97 -25.11 2.51 -14.42
C GLN A 97 -25.80 1.15 -14.14
N HIS A 98 -25.14 0.05 -14.48
CA HIS A 98 -25.67 -1.31 -14.33
C HIS A 98 -25.05 -2.06 -13.15
N ALA A 99 -24.15 -1.42 -12.41
CA ALA A 99 -23.54 -2.01 -11.23
C ALA A 99 -24.52 -1.94 -10.04
N SER A 100 -24.48 -2.97 -9.22
CA SER A 100 -25.05 -2.98 -7.88
C SER A 100 -23.95 -2.78 -6.84
N VAL A 101 -24.33 -2.39 -5.62
CA VAL A 101 -23.38 -2.33 -4.51
C VAL A 101 -22.72 -3.68 -4.24
N ASP A 102 -23.44 -4.79 -4.37
CA ASP A 102 -22.89 -6.13 -4.14
C ASP A 102 -21.88 -6.53 -5.24
N SER A 103 -22.15 -6.19 -6.50
CA SER A 103 -21.19 -6.43 -7.58
C SER A 103 -19.95 -5.54 -7.45
N PHE A 104 -20.12 -4.28 -7.01
CA PHE A 104 -19.02 -3.37 -6.73
C PHE A 104 -18.14 -3.90 -5.59
N TYR A 105 -18.74 -4.25 -4.45
CA TYR A 105 -18.04 -4.83 -3.30
C TYR A 105 -17.25 -6.10 -3.66
N ARG A 106 -17.82 -6.98 -4.49
CA ARG A 106 -17.11 -8.18 -4.97
C ARG A 106 -15.95 -7.83 -5.91
N ALA A 107 -16.14 -6.84 -6.79
CA ALA A 107 -15.10 -6.44 -7.74
C ALA A 107 -13.87 -5.88 -7.03
N ILE A 108 -14.05 -5.01 -6.03
CA ILE A 108 -12.92 -4.41 -5.29
C ILE A 108 -12.18 -5.41 -4.39
N ASN A 109 -12.82 -6.52 -4.01
CA ASN A 109 -12.26 -7.57 -3.14
C ASN A 109 -11.86 -8.84 -3.94
N THR A 110 -11.57 -8.68 -5.24
CA THR A 110 -11.09 -9.81 -6.06
C THR A 110 -9.65 -10.13 -5.70
N CYS A 111 -9.37 -11.39 -5.41
CA CYS A 111 -8.01 -11.86 -5.13
C CYS A 111 -7.40 -12.51 -6.37
N LYS A 112 -6.22 -12.04 -6.77
CA LYS A 112 -5.45 -12.63 -7.87
C LYS A 112 -3.97 -12.26 -7.70
N PRO A 113 -3.03 -13.15 -8.07
CA PRO A 113 -1.64 -12.76 -8.19
C PRO A 113 -1.48 -11.60 -9.19
N ASP A 114 -0.70 -10.59 -8.82
CA ASP A 114 -0.32 -9.47 -9.67
C ASP A 114 1.12 -9.04 -9.38
N PHE A 115 1.71 -8.18 -10.22
CA PHE A 115 3.13 -7.82 -10.09
C PHE A 115 3.39 -6.73 -9.05
N ILE A 116 2.45 -5.80 -8.90
CA ILE A 116 2.65 -4.56 -8.15
C ILE A 116 2.13 -4.71 -6.73
N ARG A 117 3.03 -4.64 -5.74
CA ARG A 117 2.70 -4.80 -4.31
C ARG A 117 1.60 -3.86 -3.84
N VAL A 118 1.67 -2.58 -4.19
CA VAL A 118 0.66 -1.57 -3.75
C VAL A 118 -0.71 -1.78 -4.40
N GLU A 119 -0.79 -2.56 -5.48
CA GLU A 119 -2.03 -2.93 -6.17
C GLU A 119 -2.52 -4.34 -5.76
N ALA A 120 -1.77 -5.05 -4.91
CA ALA A 120 -2.10 -6.42 -4.51
C ALA A 120 -3.33 -6.49 -3.59
N ASP A 121 -4.08 -7.58 -3.71
CA ASP A 121 -5.23 -7.88 -2.86
C ASP A 121 -4.80 -8.29 -1.44
N GLU A 122 -5.76 -8.32 -0.51
CA GLU A 122 -5.50 -8.59 0.91
C GLU A 122 -4.84 -9.96 1.16
N VAL A 123 -5.08 -10.95 0.30
CA VAL A 123 -4.56 -12.31 0.47
C VAL A 123 -3.16 -12.45 -0.12
N THR A 124 -2.89 -11.81 -1.26
CA THR A 124 -1.59 -11.89 -1.94
C THR A 124 -0.59 -10.86 -1.45
N TYR A 125 -1.04 -9.73 -0.89
CA TYR A 125 -0.18 -8.65 -0.41
C TYR A 125 0.94 -9.12 0.56
N PRO A 126 0.69 -9.95 1.59
CA PRO A 126 1.75 -10.43 2.47
C PRO A 126 2.86 -11.20 1.75
N LEU A 127 2.57 -11.87 0.63
CA LEU A 127 3.56 -12.60 -0.16
C LEU A 127 4.58 -11.66 -0.81
N HIS A 128 4.13 -10.48 -1.25
CA HIS A 128 5.03 -9.44 -1.75
C HIS A 128 5.97 -8.93 -0.67
N ILE A 129 5.52 -8.88 0.59
CA ILE A 129 6.33 -8.47 1.75
C ILE A 129 7.35 -9.55 2.09
N ILE A 130 6.94 -10.82 2.15
CA ILE A 130 7.81 -11.97 2.42
C ILE A 130 8.97 -12.02 1.41
N LEU A 131 8.68 -11.87 0.12
CA LEU A 131 9.70 -11.84 -0.93
C LEU A 131 10.78 -10.78 -0.65
N ARG A 132 10.37 -9.56 -0.30
CA ARG A 132 11.30 -8.45 -0.04
C ARG A 132 12.09 -8.71 1.23
N TYR A 133 11.45 -9.19 2.27
CA TYR A 133 12.11 -9.53 3.52
C TYR A 133 13.16 -10.65 3.35
N GLU A 134 12.89 -11.67 2.54
CA GLU A 134 13.88 -12.71 2.22
C GLU A 134 15.07 -12.16 1.45
N ILE A 135 14.84 -11.28 0.47
CA ILE A 135 15.91 -10.58 -0.24
C ILE A 135 16.74 -9.73 0.72
N GLU A 136 16.11 -8.93 1.59
CA GLU A 136 16.82 -8.11 2.57
C GLU A 136 17.70 -8.97 3.47
N LYS A 137 17.17 -10.07 4.01
CA LYS A 137 17.97 -11.02 4.81
C LYS A 137 19.17 -11.55 4.03
N GLY A 138 18.96 -12.00 2.79
CA GLY A 138 20.02 -12.57 1.96
C GLY A 138 21.11 -11.55 1.61
N LEU A 139 20.74 -10.29 1.41
CA LEU A 139 21.70 -9.20 1.20
C LEU A 139 22.54 -8.94 2.46
N PHE A 140 21.92 -8.94 3.64
CA PHE A 140 22.63 -8.65 4.91
C PHE A 140 23.46 -9.82 5.44
N ASP A 141 23.05 -11.06 5.21
CA ASP A 141 23.83 -12.24 5.60
C ASP A 141 24.87 -12.68 4.55
N GLY A 142 24.86 -12.01 3.38
CA GLY A 142 25.81 -12.24 2.29
C GLY A 142 25.51 -13.45 1.42
N SER A 143 24.35 -14.10 1.60
CA SER A 143 23.90 -15.21 0.74
C SER A 143 23.36 -14.75 -0.63
N MET A 144 23.04 -13.46 -0.79
CA MET A 144 22.60 -12.86 -2.05
C MET A 144 23.49 -11.66 -2.44
N ARG A 145 23.69 -11.48 -3.75
CA ARG A 145 24.41 -10.32 -4.31
C ARG A 145 23.42 -9.37 -4.96
N VAL A 146 23.74 -8.07 -4.92
CA VAL A 146 22.93 -7.02 -5.57
C VAL A 146 22.78 -7.27 -7.07
N ASP A 147 23.85 -7.72 -7.74
CA ASP A 147 23.85 -7.98 -9.19
C ASP A 147 22.86 -9.08 -9.61
N ASP A 148 22.52 -9.99 -8.69
CA ASP A 148 21.67 -11.17 -8.94
C ASP A 148 20.19 -10.91 -8.57
N LEU A 149 19.86 -9.71 -8.08
CA LEU A 149 18.50 -9.39 -7.62
C LEU A 149 17.42 -9.46 -8.70
N PRO A 150 17.65 -9.08 -9.98
CA PRO A 150 16.63 -9.24 -11.01
C PRO A 150 16.20 -10.70 -11.18
N GLU A 151 17.14 -11.64 -11.17
CA GLU A 151 16.87 -13.08 -11.29
C GLU A 151 16.23 -13.62 -10.01
N THR A 152 16.81 -13.31 -8.84
CA THR A 152 16.29 -13.70 -7.53
C THR A 152 14.84 -13.24 -7.34
N TRP A 153 14.52 -12.00 -7.75
CA TRP A 153 13.18 -11.47 -7.69
C TRP A 153 12.21 -12.29 -8.53
N ASN A 154 12.58 -12.62 -9.76
CA ASN A 154 11.74 -13.41 -10.67
C ASN A 154 11.48 -14.81 -10.12
N GLU A 155 12.49 -15.46 -9.54
CA GLU A 155 12.36 -16.77 -8.90
C GLU A 155 11.41 -16.72 -7.70
N LEU A 156 11.55 -15.71 -6.82
CA LEU A 156 10.69 -15.56 -5.66
C LEU A 156 9.24 -15.17 -6.04
N MET A 157 9.05 -14.33 -7.06
CA MET A 157 7.72 -14.02 -7.60
C MET A 157 7.06 -15.29 -8.15
N MET A 158 7.79 -16.12 -8.89
CA MET A 158 7.27 -17.40 -9.36
C MET A 158 6.95 -18.36 -8.21
N LYS A 159 7.84 -18.46 -7.22
CA LYS A 159 7.66 -19.33 -6.04
C LYS A 159 6.43 -18.96 -5.20
N TYR A 160 6.21 -17.66 -4.93
CA TYR A 160 5.15 -17.21 -4.04
C TYR A 160 3.85 -16.88 -4.76
N LEU A 161 3.91 -16.25 -5.93
CA LEU A 161 2.76 -15.73 -6.64
C LEU A 161 2.45 -16.48 -7.95
N GLY A 162 3.35 -17.38 -8.40
CA GLY A 162 3.15 -18.16 -9.62
C GLY A 162 3.26 -17.37 -10.92
N ILE A 163 3.85 -16.16 -10.87
CA ILE A 163 3.95 -15.23 -11.99
C ILE A 163 5.35 -14.63 -12.06
N GLN A 164 5.76 -14.21 -13.26
CA GLN A 164 7.05 -13.58 -13.50
C GLN A 164 6.86 -12.20 -14.14
N PRO A 165 7.44 -11.12 -13.56
CA PRO A 165 7.42 -9.80 -14.17
C PRO A 165 8.05 -9.80 -15.57
N PRO A 166 7.49 -9.07 -16.55
CA PRO A 166 8.03 -9.03 -17.91
C PRO A 166 9.26 -8.11 -18.05
N ASN A 167 9.55 -7.29 -17.04
CA ASN A 167 10.71 -6.39 -16.98
C ASN A 167 10.95 -5.93 -15.54
N ASP A 168 12.12 -5.35 -15.27
CA ASP A 168 12.54 -4.96 -13.93
C ASP A 168 11.72 -3.79 -13.35
N ALA A 169 11.10 -2.96 -14.20
CA ALA A 169 10.23 -1.88 -13.74
C ALA A 169 8.95 -2.40 -13.06
N LEU A 170 8.47 -3.58 -13.48
CA LEU A 170 7.41 -4.34 -12.79
C LEU A 170 7.97 -5.39 -11.82
N GLY A 171 9.30 -5.53 -11.75
CA GLY A 171 10.03 -6.45 -10.90
C GLY A 171 10.73 -5.72 -9.77
N VAL A 172 12.04 -5.96 -9.65
CA VAL A 172 12.90 -5.46 -8.56
C VAL A 172 12.93 -3.93 -8.41
N LEU A 173 12.61 -3.16 -9.46
CA LEU A 173 12.62 -1.70 -9.45
C LEU A 173 11.25 -1.07 -9.15
N GLN A 174 10.21 -1.86 -8.83
CA GLN A 174 8.85 -1.35 -8.65
C GLN A 174 8.69 -0.43 -7.41
N ASP A 175 9.54 -0.59 -6.40
CA ASP A 175 9.49 0.12 -5.12
C ASP A 175 10.71 1.01 -4.93
N SER A 176 10.52 2.19 -4.31
CA SER A 176 11.58 3.16 -4.06
C SER A 176 12.36 2.93 -2.75
N HIS A 177 11.87 2.05 -1.87
CA HIS A 177 12.39 1.85 -0.51
C HIS A 177 13.90 1.61 -0.46
N TRP A 178 14.40 0.64 -1.23
CA TRP A 178 15.83 0.32 -1.23
C TRP A 178 16.69 1.46 -1.80
N SER A 179 16.19 2.18 -2.81
CA SER A 179 16.89 3.38 -3.32
C SER A 179 16.95 4.52 -2.30
N GLY A 180 15.97 4.58 -1.38
CA GLY A 180 15.95 5.49 -0.24
C GLY A 180 16.66 4.96 1.01
N GLY A 181 17.25 3.77 0.97
CA GLY A 181 17.94 3.14 2.11
C GLY A 181 17.01 2.56 3.18
N ALA A 182 15.71 2.42 2.91
CA ALA A 182 14.70 1.93 3.85
C ALA A 182 14.69 0.39 3.96
N PHE A 183 15.82 -0.20 4.34
CA PHE A 183 15.95 -1.63 4.60
C PHE A 183 15.33 -2.02 5.95
N GLY A 184 14.66 -3.18 6.02
CA GLY A 184 13.93 -3.60 7.20
C GLY A 184 12.59 -2.89 7.39
N TYR A 185 12.20 -2.04 6.44
CA TYR A 185 10.91 -1.35 6.44
C TYR A 185 9.78 -2.27 6.01
N PHE A 186 9.99 -3.08 4.96
CA PHE A 186 8.90 -3.89 4.38
C PHE A 186 8.16 -4.79 5.38
N PRO A 187 8.82 -5.45 6.34
CA PRO A 187 8.13 -6.23 7.37
C PRO A 187 7.06 -5.44 8.14
N CYS A 188 7.19 -4.11 8.28
CA CYS A 188 6.18 -3.27 8.93
C CYS A 188 4.81 -3.31 8.25
N TYR A 189 4.73 -3.62 6.96
CA TYR A 189 3.47 -3.76 6.22
C TYR A 189 2.67 -5.03 6.56
N THR A 190 3.22 -5.97 7.34
CA THR A 190 2.56 -7.24 7.71
C THR A 190 2.51 -7.49 9.23
N LEU A 191 3.09 -6.60 10.03
CA LEU A 191 3.00 -6.63 11.50
C LEU A 191 1.67 -6.05 11.99
#